data_AF-A0A9D6NQ59-F1
#
_entry.id   AF-A0A9D6NQ59-F1
#
_cell.length_a   1.000
_cell.length_b   1.000
_cell.length_c   1.000
_cell.angle_alpha   90.00
_cell.angle_beta   90.00
_cell.angle_gamma   90.00
#
_symmetry.space_group_name_H-M   'P 1'
#
loop_
_entity.id
_entity.type
_entity.pdbx_description
1 polymer ?
#
loop_
_entity_poly.entity_id
_entity_poly.type
_entity_poly.pdbx_seq_one_letter_code
_entity_poly.pdbx_strand_id
1 'polypeptide(L)'
;MTVATIASLINMKGGVGKTTLAFNLSWYCAWQANLKVLAVDLDPQANLSQSFMGAKRYREYIQQNEGTIVEIFEQFSAPTRRQGSPALVSAEDVIHVLYQRSASTTTIICWSSVAERFDFEAKSWCGT
;
A
#
# COMPACT_ATOMS: atom_id res chain seq x y z
N MET A 1 -5.21 -11.30 -20.04
CA MET A 1 -4.71 -11.32 -18.64
C MET A 1 -3.58 -10.32 -18.54
N THR A 2 -3.73 -9.27 -17.73
CA THR A 2 -2.63 -8.36 -17.39
C THR A 2 -1.83 -8.98 -16.27
N VAL A 3 -0.59 -9.37 -16.54
CA VAL A 3 0.32 -9.92 -15.52
C VAL A 3 0.89 -8.75 -14.72
N ALA A 4 0.75 -8.82 -13.39
CA ALA A 4 1.38 -7.87 -12.49
C ALA A 4 2.78 -8.37 -12.09
N THR A 5 3.77 -7.47 -12.05
CA THR A 5 5.09 -7.78 -11.50
C THR A 5 5.13 -7.31 -10.05
N ILE A 6 5.45 -8.22 -9.12
CA ILE A 6 5.52 -7.92 -7.69
C ILE A 6 6.98 -7.84 -7.27
N ALA A 7 7.37 -6.72 -6.66
CA ALA A 7 8.68 -6.52 -6.05
C ALA A 7 8.51 -6.19 -4.56
N SER A 8 9.21 -6.92 -3.70
CA SER A 8 9.21 -6.64 -2.26
C SER A 8 10.62 -6.26 -1.82
N LEU A 9 10.73 -5.14 -1.11
CA LEU A 9 11.99 -4.72 -0.54
C LEU A 9 11.95 -5.06 0.96
N ILE A 10 12.80 -6.00 1.37
CA ILE A 10 12.82 -6.56 2.72
C ILE A 10 14.25 -6.46 3.28
N ASN A 11 14.39 -5.90 4.48
CA ASN A 11 15.61 -6.02 5.27
C ASN A 11 15.31 -5.72 6.75
N MET A 12 15.84 -6.56 7.64
CA MET A 12 15.53 -6.57 9.09
C MET A 12 16.23 -5.46 9.88
N LYS A 13 17.18 -4.72 9.28
CA LYS A 13 17.88 -3.59 9.91
C LYS A 13 17.18 -2.27 9.60
N GLY A 14 16.90 -1.46 10.62
CA GLY A 14 16.40 -0.10 10.45
C GLY A 14 17.41 0.83 9.75
N GLY A 15 16.93 1.88 9.08
CA GLY A 15 17.79 2.98 8.59
C GLY A 15 18.65 2.70 7.35
N VAL A 16 18.41 1.62 6.60
CA VAL A 16 19.22 1.23 5.43
C VAL A 16 18.72 1.80 4.08
N GLY A 17 17.85 2.80 4.08
CA GLY A 17 17.36 3.45 2.83
C GLY A 17 16.25 2.70 2.07
N LYS A 18 15.77 1.61 2.65
CA LYS A 18 14.64 0.78 2.25
C LYS A 18 13.39 1.53 1.73
N THR A 19 12.75 2.34 2.57
CA THR A 19 11.58 3.16 2.19
C THR A 19 11.93 4.17 1.09
N THR A 20 13.11 4.80 1.18
CA THR A 20 13.61 5.74 0.18
C THR A 20 13.74 5.08 -1.19
N LEU A 21 14.24 3.85 -1.23
CA LEU A 21 14.37 3.08 -2.45
C LEU A 21 12.99 2.69 -3.01
N ALA A 22 12.06 2.24 -2.16
CA ALA A 22 10.68 1.94 -2.58
C ALA A 22 10.02 3.15 -3.24
N PHE A 23 10.08 4.32 -2.58
CA PHE A 23 9.52 5.56 -3.08
C PHE A 23 10.10 5.96 -4.44
N ASN A 24 11.42 5.97 -4.58
CA ASN A 24 12.08 6.33 -5.84
C ASN A 24 11.84 5.32 -6.97
N LEU A 25 11.82 4.02 -6.65
CA LEU A 25 11.51 2.98 -7.63
C LEU A 25 10.07 3.11 -8.13
N SER A 26 9.10 3.30 -7.23
CA SER A 26 7.71 3.57 -7.59
C SER A 26 7.57 4.82 -8.46
N TRP A 27 8.26 5.91 -8.11
CA TRP A 27 8.27 7.14 -8.90
C TRP A 27 8.84 6.91 -10.30
N TYR A 28 9.98 6.22 -10.41
CA TYR A 28 10.61 5.89 -11.69
C TYR A 28 9.71 5.02 -12.55
N CYS A 29 9.15 3.95 -11.98
CA CYS A 29 8.23 3.05 -12.67
C CYS A 29 7.01 3.81 -13.20
N ALA A 30 6.43 4.71 -12.39
CA ALA A 30 5.25 5.48 -12.78
C ALA A 30 5.53 6.52 -13.87
N TRP A 31 6.63 7.27 -13.76
CA TRP A 31 6.88 8.43 -14.61
C TRP A 31 7.84 8.19 -15.76
N GLN A 32 8.91 7.42 -15.52
CA GLN A 32 9.93 7.15 -16.53
C GLN A 32 9.61 5.90 -17.34
N ALA A 33 9.11 4.83 -16.68
CA ALA A 33 8.74 3.59 -17.36
C ALA A 33 7.26 3.53 -17.79
N ASN A 34 6.46 4.54 -17.45
CA ASN A 34 5.03 4.65 -17.79
C ASN A 34 4.20 3.41 -17.35
N LEU A 35 4.47 2.88 -16.17
CA LEU A 35 3.77 1.74 -15.58
C LEU A 35 2.68 2.19 -14.61
N LYS A 36 1.64 1.36 -14.44
CA LYS A 36 0.70 1.53 -13.33
C LYS A 36 1.36 1.00 -12.07
N VAL A 37 1.50 1.82 -11.04
CA VAL A 37 2.20 1.42 -9.81
C VAL A 37 1.23 1.39 -8.64
N LEU A 38 1.24 0.29 -7.89
CA LEU A 38 0.62 0.19 -6.57
C LEU A 38 1.73 0.05 -5.53
N ALA A 39 1.93 1.08 -4.71
CA ALA A 39 2.83 1.02 -3.58
C ALA A 39 2.06 0.56 -2.34
N VAL A 40 2.56 -0.47 -1.66
CA VAL A 40 1.94 -1.02 -0.45
C VAL A 40 2.89 -0.85 0.72
N ASP A 41 2.43 -0.13 1.74
CA ASP A 41 3.19 0.14 2.95
C ASP A 41 2.77 -0.83 4.05
N LEU A 42 3.64 -1.80 4.37
CA LEU A 42 3.41 -2.77 5.44
C LEU A 42 4.27 -2.48 6.67
N ASP A 43 4.92 -1.31 6.73
CA ASP A 43 5.69 -0.89 7.88
C ASP A 43 4.76 -0.15 8.86
N PRO A 44 4.66 -0.56 10.14
CA PRO A 44 3.87 0.15 11.14
C PRO A 44 4.24 1.63 11.30
N GLN A 45 5.44 2.05 10.89
CA GLN A 45 5.86 3.46 10.90
C GLN A 45 5.24 4.29 9.76
N ALA A 46 4.63 3.64 8.77
CA ALA A 46 3.96 4.27 7.64
C ALA A 46 4.81 5.30 6.86
N ASN A 47 6.13 5.09 6.84
CA ASN A 47 7.08 6.05 6.24
C ASN A 47 6.88 6.18 4.72
N LEU A 48 6.48 5.10 4.04
CA LEU A 48 6.22 5.13 2.60
C LEU A 48 4.95 5.92 2.30
N SER A 49 3.88 5.68 3.08
CA SER A 49 2.61 6.40 3.00
C SER A 49 2.81 7.91 3.19
N GLN A 50 3.58 8.29 4.23
CA GLN A 50 3.93 9.69 4.48
C GLN A 50 4.75 10.31 3.34
N SER A 51 5.64 9.55 2.71
CA SER A 51 6.44 10.03 1.58
C SER A 51 5.57 10.34 0.35
N PHE A 52 4.54 9.53 0.11
CA PHE A 52 3.61 9.73 -1.01
C PHE A 52 2.56 10.82 -0.76
N MET A 53 1.93 10.82 0.41
CA MET A 53 0.84 11.75 0.72
C MET A 53 1.35 13.10 1.22
N GLY A 54 2.56 13.13 1.79
CA GLY A 54 3.06 14.22 2.62
C GLY A 54 2.56 14.12 4.06
N ALA A 55 3.43 14.48 5.02
CA ALA A 55 3.16 14.31 6.45
C ALA A 55 1.92 15.06 6.98
N LYS A 56 1.50 16.17 6.33
CA LYS A 56 0.27 16.87 6.70
C LYS A 56 -0.97 16.08 6.28
N ARG A 57 -1.05 15.69 5.00
CA ARG A 57 -2.19 14.94 4.45
C ARG A 57 -2.31 13.56 5.08
N TYR A 58 -1.19 12.89 5.36
CA TYR A 58 -1.20 11.61 6.08
C TYR A 58 -1.80 11.75 7.48
N ARG A 59 -1.46 12.81 8.23
CA ARG A 59 -2.07 13.06 9.53
C ARG A 59 -3.58 13.32 9.44
N GLU A 60 -4.00 14.14 8.48
CA GLU A 60 -5.43 14.41 8.25
C GLU A 60 -6.19 13.12 7.90
N TYR A 61 -5.61 12.27 7.06
CA TYR A 61 -6.15 10.96 6.68
C TYR A 61 -6.41 10.05 7.88
N ILE A 62 -5.39 9.87 8.74
CA ILE A 62 -5.53 9.03 9.94
C ILE A 62 -6.51 9.67 10.95
N GLN A 63 -6.54 10.99 11.08
CA GLN A 63 -7.50 11.69 11.96
C GLN A 63 -8.96 11.52 11.52
N GLN A 64 -9.19 11.27 10.22
CA GLN A 64 -10.51 10.99 9.68
C GLN A 64 -10.96 9.54 9.88
N ASN A 65 -10.11 8.68 10.48
CA ASN A 65 -10.29 7.23 10.56
C ASN A 65 -10.50 6.61 9.17
N GLU A 66 -9.73 7.09 8.18
CA GLU A 66 -9.70 6.47 6.87
C GLU A 66 -8.95 5.13 6.93
N GLY A 67 -9.37 4.20 6.08
CA GLY A 67 -8.88 2.83 6.13
C GLY A 67 -7.41 2.68 5.81
N THR A 68 -6.75 1.69 6.42
CA THR A 68 -5.36 1.35 6.11
C THR A 68 -5.24 -0.13 5.78
N ILE A 69 -4.06 -0.56 5.34
CA ILE A 69 -3.79 -1.97 5.03
C ILE A 69 -4.15 -2.92 6.18
N VAL A 70 -4.12 -2.43 7.43
CA VAL A 70 -4.52 -3.18 8.63
C VAL A 70 -5.97 -3.68 8.51
N GLU A 71 -6.89 -2.85 8.03
CA GLU A 71 -8.32 -3.23 7.90
C GLU A 71 -8.52 -4.31 6.84
N ILE A 72 -7.69 -4.33 5.80
CA ILE A 72 -7.74 -5.40 4.81
C ILE A 72 -7.26 -6.73 5.42
N PHE A 73 -6.18 -6.71 6.22
CA PHE A 73 -5.69 -7.91 6.90
C PHE A 73 -6.63 -8.41 8.00
N GLU A 74 -7.25 -7.49 8.74
CA GLU A 74 -8.20 -7.84 9.80
C GLU A 74 -9.56 -8.23 9.22
N GLN A 75 -9.81 -7.97 7.91
CA GLN A 75 -11.07 -8.21 7.19
C GLN A 75 -12.31 -7.56 7.84
N PHE A 76 -12.07 -6.63 8.77
CA PHE A 76 -13.09 -5.92 9.52
C PHE A 76 -12.63 -4.48 9.75
N SER A 77 -13.52 -3.53 9.52
CA SER A 77 -13.33 -2.15 9.96
C SER A 77 -13.76 -2.01 11.42
N ALA A 78 -12.96 -1.28 12.22
CA ALA A 78 -13.33 -0.97 13.59
C ALA A 78 -14.65 -0.16 13.61
N PRO A 79 -15.56 -0.40 14.56
CA PRO A 79 -16.81 0.34 14.64
C PRO A 79 -16.53 1.83 14.85
N THR A 80 -16.83 2.65 13.85
CA THR A 80 -16.74 4.11 13.94
C THR A 80 -18.02 4.68 14.53
N ARG A 81 -17.96 5.92 15.02
CA ARG A 81 -19.13 6.65 15.55
C ARG A 81 -20.32 6.74 14.56
N ARG A 82 -20.09 6.50 13.26
CA ARG A 82 -21.08 6.49 12.19
C ARG A 82 -21.60 5.10 11.80
N GLN A 83 -20.90 4.01 12.16
CA GLN A 83 -21.23 2.64 11.76
C GLN A 83 -21.16 1.71 12.98
N GLY A 84 -22.33 1.29 13.47
CA GLY A 84 -22.48 0.54 14.71
C GLY A 84 -22.12 -0.95 14.64
N SER A 85 -21.60 -1.45 13.51
CA SER A 85 -21.19 -2.85 13.35
C SER A 85 -20.01 -2.97 12.38
N PRO A 86 -19.06 -3.89 12.61
CA PRO A 86 -17.97 -4.16 11.68
C PRO A 86 -18.51 -4.49 10.28
N ALA A 87 -17.95 -3.86 9.26
CA ALA A 87 -18.30 -4.13 7.87
C ALA A 87 -17.13 -4.84 7.16
N LEU A 88 -17.46 -5.65 6.16
CA LEU A 88 -16.46 -6.18 5.24
C LEU A 88 -15.85 -5.01 4.47
N VAL A 89 -14.52 -4.94 4.46
CA VAL A 89 -13.75 -3.90 3.75
C VAL A 89 -13.20 -4.53 2.48
N SER A 90 -13.45 -3.90 1.34
CA SER A 90 -12.81 -4.31 0.09
C SER A 90 -11.46 -3.59 -0.07
N ALA A 91 -10.54 -4.16 -0.85
CA ALA A 91 -9.27 -3.49 -1.12
C ALA A 91 -9.45 -2.11 -1.78
N GLU A 92 -10.52 -1.94 -2.56
CA GLU A 92 -10.85 -0.70 -3.26
C GLU A 92 -11.17 0.46 -2.30
N ASP A 93 -11.70 0.15 -1.11
CA ASP A 93 -12.06 1.14 -0.09
C ASP A 93 -10.83 1.77 0.59
N VAL A 94 -9.68 1.10 0.52
CA VAL A 94 -8.44 1.49 1.21
C VAL A 94 -7.37 2.01 0.22
N ILE A 95 -7.52 1.74 -1.09
CA ILE A 95 -6.56 2.19 -2.09
C ILE A 95 -6.63 3.71 -2.25
N HIS A 96 -5.56 4.39 -1.84
CA HIS A 96 -5.41 5.82 -2.08
C HIS A 96 -4.86 6.11 -3.48
N VAL A 97 -5.70 6.62 -4.37
CA VAL A 97 -5.28 7.01 -5.74
C VAL A 97 -4.59 8.38 -5.72
N LEU A 98 -3.27 8.38 -5.92
CA LEU A 98 -2.48 9.60 -6.03
C LEU A 98 -2.53 10.22 -7.44
N TYR A 99 -2.59 9.37 -8.46
CA TYR A 99 -2.59 9.77 -9.86
C TYR A 99 -3.22 8.69 -10.74
N GLN A 100 -4.04 9.09 -11.72
CA GLN A 100 -4.73 8.17 -12.62
C GLN A 100 -4.10 8.21 -14.02
N ARG A 101 -3.70 7.06 -14.57
CA ARG A 101 -3.18 6.90 -15.94
C ARG A 101 -3.84 5.72 -16.64
N SER A 102 -3.89 5.79 -17.97
CA SER A 102 -4.04 4.62 -18.81
C SER A 102 -2.67 3.97 -19.01
N ALA A 103 -2.42 2.85 -18.35
CA ALA A 103 -1.23 2.01 -18.53
C ALA A 103 -1.64 0.54 -18.45
N SER A 104 -0.97 -0.30 -19.25
CA SER A 104 -1.34 -1.71 -19.46
C SER A 104 -0.72 -2.68 -18.46
N THR A 105 0.29 -2.25 -17.68
CA THR A 105 1.07 -3.14 -16.80
C THR A 105 1.11 -2.58 -15.39
N THR A 106 0.77 -3.42 -14.41
CA THR A 106 0.77 -3.08 -12.98
C THR A 106 2.05 -3.60 -12.31
N THR A 107 2.78 -2.74 -11.61
CA THR A 107 3.89 -3.12 -10.73
C THR A 107 3.50 -2.85 -9.29
N ILE A 108 3.60 -3.86 -8.43
CA ILE A 108 3.31 -3.73 -7.00
C ILE A 108 4.64 -3.68 -6.25
N ILE A 109 4.87 -2.63 -5.46
CA ILE A 109 6.07 -2.49 -4.62
C ILE A 109 5.67 -2.51 -3.15
N CYS A 110 6.02 -3.58 -2.44
CA CYS A 110 5.78 -3.73 -1.00
C CYS A 110 7.01 -3.40 -0.18
N TRP A 111 6.80 -2.78 0.99
CA TRP A 111 7.84 -2.38 1.95
C TRP A 111 7.61 -2.97 3.35
N SER A 112 8.66 -3.43 4.05
CA SER A 112 8.61 -4.38 5.20
C SER A 112 8.64 -3.80 6.63
N SER A 113 7.96 -4.45 7.58
CA SER A 113 8.61 -5.08 8.77
C SER A 113 7.73 -6.12 9.50
N VAL A 114 7.77 -7.37 9.03
CA VAL A 114 7.82 -8.70 9.70
C VAL A 114 7.58 -9.70 8.56
N ALA A 115 8.60 -10.48 8.21
CA ALA A 115 8.64 -11.30 6.99
C ALA A 115 7.64 -12.48 6.98
N GLU A 116 6.85 -12.68 8.02
CA GLU A 116 6.14 -13.96 8.22
C GLU A 116 4.71 -13.99 7.68
N ARG A 117 4.09 -12.85 7.31
CA ARG A 117 2.64 -12.82 6.99
C ARG A 117 2.25 -12.64 5.51
N PHE A 118 3.14 -12.20 4.61
CA PHE A 118 2.68 -11.66 3.30
C PHE A 118 2.83 -12.60 2.09
N ASP A 119 3.54 -13.73 2.21
CA ASP A 119 3.76 -14.63 1.06
C ASP A 119 2.47 -15.34 0.59
N PHE A 120 1.42 -15.34 1.41
CA PHE A 120 0.17 -16.05 1.15
C PHE A 120 -0.91 -15.18 0.46
N GLU A 121 -1.01 -13.87 0.77
CA GLU A 121 -2.13 -13.02 0.31
C GLU A 121 -1.84 -12.21 -0.96
N ALA A 122 -0.58 -11.88 -1.27
CA ALA A 122 -0.27 -11.14 -2.50
C ALA A 122 -0.70 -11.88 -3.78
N LYS A 123 -0.80 -13.21 -3.72
CA LYS A 123 -1.27 -14.06 -4.83
C LYS A 123 -2.79 -13.98 -5.04
N SER A 124 -3.59 -13.71 -4.01
CA SER A 124 -5.06 -13.64 -4.16
C SER A 124 -5.55 -12.31 -4.74
N TRP A 125 -4.77 -11.23 -4.61
CA TRP A 125 -5.15 -9.89 -5.09
C TRP A 125 -4.86 -9.67 -6.58
N CYS A 126 -3.99 -10.49 -7.17
CA CYS A 126 -3.64 -10.39 -8.59
C CYS A 126 -4.56 -11.19 -9.51
N GLY A 127 -5.53 -11.94 -8.97
CA GLY A 127 -6.44 -12.79 -9.73
C GLY A 127 -5.72 -13.95 -10.43
N THR A 128 -5.98 -15.18 -9.96
CA THR A 128 -5.91 -16.36 -10.83
C THR A 128 -6.97 -16.29 -11.91
#